data_AF-A0A527ZCT3-F1
#
_entry.id   AF-A0A527ZCT3-F1
#
_cell.length_a   1.000
_cell.length_b   1.000
_cell.length_c   1.000
_cell.angle_alpha   90.00
_cell.angle_beta   90.00
_cell.angle_gamma   90.00
#
_symmetry.space_group_name_H-M   'P 1'
#
loop_
_entity.id
_entity.type
_entity.pdbx_description
1 polymer ?
#
loop_
_entity_poly.entity_id
_entity_poly.type
_entity_poly.pdbx_seq_one_letter_code
_entity_poly.pdbx_strand_id
1 'polypeptide(L)'
;MFVLLIAGGTAIGIVFGVIPGLTATMAVAVCLPLTYSLGLENGLALLIGLYVGGISGGVVPAILIGIPGTPSSVATTFDGFQMARQGKGEQAMRIAIIGSLIGGLISLAALYLFTPWLADFAIRFSYVEKFLIILFALTVMGALSSDMLLGIFSGFLGIFVSLVGVYDVTDGGNGHFRLIPPGMEDILYGGFALLPVLIALFGLTTVLEEAEIGMPKGPSVKELESGGRSKFSWSIFRGQTLNLIRSSG
;
A
#
# COMPACT_ATOMS: atom_id res chain seq x y z
N MET A 1 13.86 15.93 9.55
CA MET A 1 12.72 15.83 8.61
C MET A 1 12.37 14.38 8.31
N PHE A 2 13.29 13.58 7.77
CA PHE A 2 13.10 12.15 7.46
C PHE A 2 12.37 11.32 8.55
N VAL A 3 12.88 11.31 9.79
CA VAL A 3 12.27 10.55 10.90
C VAL A 3 10.87 11.06 11.27
N LEU A 4 10.63 12.37 11.16
CA LEU A 4 9.31 12.97 11.40
C LEU A 4 8.30 12.54 10.33
N LEU A 5 8.73 12.43 9.07
CA LEU A 5 7.89 11.94 7.98
C LEU A 5 7.59 10.45 8.12
N ILE A 6 8.54 9.64 8.59
CA ILE A 6 8.27 8.24 8.93
C ILE A 6 7.24 8.17 10.05
N ALA A 7 7.46 8.88 11.16
CA ALA A 7 6.53 8.85 12.30
C ALA A 7 5.13 9.35 11.91
N GLY A 8 5.05 10.45 11.15
CA GLY A 8 3.80 10.99 10.63
C GLY A 8 3.13 10.04 9.64
N GLY A 9 3.89 9.48 8.70
CA GLY A 9 3.42 8.47 7.75
C GLY A 9 2.86 7.25 8.49
N THR A 10 3.58 6.71 9.47
CA THR A 10 3.11 5.58 10.29
C THR A 10 1.85 5.91 11.07
N ALA A 11 1.75 7.10 11.67
CA ALA A 11 0.54 7.50 12.37
C ALA A 11 -0.68 7.58 11.43
N ILE A 12 -0.52 8.22 10.27
CA ILE A 12 -1.57 8.30 9.24
C ILE A 12 -1.92 6.90 8.73
N GLY A 13 -0.90 6.08 8.47
CA GLY A 13 -1.05 4.70 8.02
C GLY A 13 -1.88 3.88 9.01
N ILE A 14 -1.59 3.96 10.32
CA ILE A 14 -2.37 3.26 11.35
C ILE A 14 -3.83 3.69 11.32
N VAL A 15 -4.11 4.99 11.18
CA VAL A 15 -5.50 5.49 11.07
C VAL A 15 -6.20 4.89 9.86
N PHE A 16 -5.55 4.89 8.69
CA PHE A 16 -6.09 4.28 7.47
C PHE A 16 -6.34 2.78 7.68
N GLY A 17 -5.39 2.06 8.28
CA GLY A 17 -5.50 0.61 8.51
C GLY A 17 -6.58 0.21 9.52
N VAL A 18 -6.92 1.05 10.48
CA VAL A 18 -7.99 0.75 11.45
C VAL A 18 -9.39 0.83 10.81
N ILE A 19 -9.55 1.59 9.72
CA ILE A 19 -10.83 1.76 9.02
C ILE A 19 -11.08 0.52 8.13
N PRO A 20 -12.09 -0.33 8.42
CA PRO A 20 -12.37 -1.50 7.60
C PRO A 20 -12.71 -1.08 6.17
N GLY A 21 -12.11 -1.74 5.18
CA GLY A 21 -12.27 -1.42 3.76
C GLY A 21 -11.19 -0.48 3.21
N LEU A 22 -10.47 0.25 4.07
CA LEU A 22 -9.45 1.20 3.65
C LEU A 22 -8.06 0.56 3.76
N THR A 23 -7.59 0.04 2.63
CA THR A 23 -6.36 -0.79 2.57
C THR A 23 -5.08 0.04 2.67
N ALA A 24 -3.99 -0.57 3.14
CA ALA A 24 -2.67 0.06 3.15
C ALA A 24 -2.21 0.49 1.74
N THR A 25 -2.58 -0.29 0.72
CA THR A 25 -2.33 0.04 -0.69
C THR A 25 -3.08 1.29 -1.13
N MET A 26 -4.32 1.47 -0.68
CA MET A 26 -5.10 2.68 -0.97
C MET A 26 -4.52 3.90 -0.27
N ALA A 27 -4.07 3.76 0.99
CA ALA A 27 -3.37 4.82 1.70
C ALA A 27 -2.15 5.33 0.90
N VAL A 28 -1.30 4.40 0.45
CA VAL A 28 -0.10 4.73 -0.34
C VAL A 28 -0.48 5.42 -1.64
N ALA A 29 -1.51 4.95 -2.35
CA ALA A 29 -1.97 5.54 -3.60
C ALA A 29 -2.48 6.99 -3.41
N VAL A 30 -3.27 7.25 -2.38
CA VAL A 30 -3.82 8.58 -2.07
C VAL A 30 -2.73 9.55 -1.61
N CYS A 31 -1.72 9.07 -0.87
CA CYS A 31 -0.62 9.91 -0.39
C CYS A 31 0.54 10.05 -1.38
N LEU A 32 0.62 9.22 -2.44
CA LEU A 32 1.68 9.29 -3.46
C LEU A 32 1.85 10.69 -4.08
N PRO A 33 0.79 11.44 -4.45
CA PRO A 33 0.91 12.81 -4.94
C PRO A 33 1.68 13.75 -4.01
N LEU A 34 1.55 13.57 -2.69
CA LEU A 34 2.22 14.42 -1.70
C LEU A 34 3.73 14.21 -1.67
N THR A 35 4.24 13.10 -2.22
CA THR A 35 5.66 12.77 -2.19
C THR A 35 6.47 13.52 -3.25
N TYR A 36 5.84 13.95 -4.35
CA TYR A 36 6.53 14.65 -5.44
C TYR A 36 7.11 15.99 -5.00
N SER A 37 6.55 16.62 -3.97
CA SER A 37 7.07 17.87 -3.41
C SER A 37 8.16 17.66 -2.34
N LEU A 38 8.36 16.43 -1.85
CA LEU A 38 9.25 16.12 -0.72
C LEU A 38 10.66 15.66 -1.16
N GLY A 39 10.85 15.33 -2.44
CA GLY A 39 12.05 14.69 -2.95
C GLY A 39 12.09 13.18 -2.68
N LEU A 40 12.93 12.44 -3.41
CA LEU A 40 12.91 10.97 -3.44
C LEU A 40 13.10 10.34 -2.05
N GLU A 41 14.12 10.76 -1.29
CA GLU A 41 14.43 10.17 0.02
C GLU A 41 13.29 10.37 1.03
N ASN A 42 12.80 11.60 1.17
CA ASN A 42 11.74 11.94 2.11
C ASN A 42 10.37 11.38 1.68
N GLY A 43 10.11 11.33 0.37
CA GLY A 43 8.91 10.73 -0.21
C GLY A 43 8.84 9.23 0.10
N LEU A 44 9.93 8.50 -0.12
CA LEU A 44 10.03 7.09 0.24
C LEU A 44 9.87 6.89 1.75
N ALA A 45 10.47 7.76 2.57
CA ALA A 45 10.33 7.70 4.03
C ALA A 45 8.86 7.77 4.48
N LEU A 46 8.11 8.72 3.92
CA LEU A 46 6.68 8.90 4.19
C LEU A 46 5.88 7.67 3.77
N LEU A 47 6.07 7.18 2.54
CA LEU A 47 5.31 6.04 2.00
C LEU A 47 5.61 4.73 2.71
N ILE A 48 6.87 4.47 3.07
CA ILE A 48 7.25 3.29 3.85
C ILE A 48 6.60 3.36 5.23
N GLY A 49 6.68 4.52 5.90
CA GLY A 49 6.03 4.75 7.19
C GLY A 49 4.52 4.47 7.11
N LEU A 50 3.86 5.03 6.08
CA LEU A 50 2.44 4.85 5.80
C LEU A 50 2.06 3.40 5.53
N TYR A 51 2.83 2.71 4.70
CA TYR A 51 2.59 1.30 4.38
C TYR A 51 2.72 0.41 5.61
N VAL A 52 3.83 0.53 6.36
CA VAL A 52 4.06 -0.24 7.58
C VAL A 52 2.99 0.07 8.63
N GLY A 53 2.62 1.34 8.77
CA GLY A 53 1.54 1.78 9.66
C GLY A 53 0.18 1.20 9.26
N GLY A 54 -0.15 1.20 7.97
CA GLY A 54 -1.41 0.67 7.44
C GLY A 54 -1.56 -0.83 7.63
N ILE A 55 -0.52 -1.60 7.30
CA ILE A 55 -0.50 -3.05 7.52
C ILE A 55 -0.64 -3.37 9.01
N SER A 56 0.10 -2.65 9.87
CA SER A 56 0.05 -2.85 11.33
C SER A 56 -1.30 -2.42 11.93
N GLY A 57 -1.90 -1.35 11.41
CA GLY A 57 -3.22 -0.86 11.84
C GLY A 57 -4.35 -1.83 11.51
N GLY A 58 -4.28 -2.50 10.34
CA GLY A 58 -5.26 -3.49 9.88
C GLY A 58 -5.46 -4.69 10.79
N VAL A 59 -4.48 -4.98 11.65
CA VAL A 59 -4.54 -6.03 12.67
C VAL A 59 -5.61 -5.73 13.73
N VAL A 60 -5.84 -4.46 14.07
CA VAL A 60 -6.78 -4.05 15.12
C VAL A 60 -8.23 -4.43 14.77
N PRO A 61 -8.81 -4.01 13.63
CA PRO A 61 -10.17 -4.43 13.24
C PRO A 61 -10.26 -5.93 12.95
N ALA A 62 -9.18 -6.56 12.45
CA ALA A 62 -9.13 -8.00 12.22
C ALA A 62 -9.29 -8.80 13.53
N ILE A 63 -8.62 -8.37 14.61
CA ILE A 63 -8.66 -9.06 15.91
C ILE A 63 -9.94 -8.72 16.69
N LEU A 64 -10.33 -7.45 16.75
CA LEU A 64 -11.41 -7.02 17.64
C LEU A 64 -12.80 -7.19 17.01
N ILE A 65 -12.92 -6.99 15.70
CA ILE A 65 -14.20 -6.94 14.97
C ILE A 65 -14.35 -8.15 14.04
N GLY A 66 -13.25 -8.83 13.69
CA GLY A 66 -13.26 -9.98 12.78
C GLY A 66 -13.41 -9.59 11.31
N ILE A 67 -13.38 -8.30 11.00
CA ILE A 67 -13.43 -7.76 9.64
C ILE A 67 -12.00 -7.31 9.27
N PRO A 68 -11.29 -8.07 8.42
CA PRO A 68 -9.92 -7.73 8.06
C PRO A 68 -9.88 -6.53 7.12
N GLY A 69 -9.02 -5.55 7.42
CA GLY A 69 -8.78 -4.40 6.54
C GLY A 69 -7.84 -4.70 5.36
N THR A 70 -7.11 -5.82 5.39
CA THR A 70 -6.21 -6.25 4.30
C THR A 70 -6.26 -7.76 4.09
N PRO A 71 -5.94 -8.26 2.87
CA PRO A 71 -5.89 -9.70 2.60
C PRO A 71 -4.91 -10.47 3.48
N SER A 72 -3.77 -9.88 3.82
CA SER A 72 -2.77 -10.51 4.72
C SER A 72 -3.31 -10.69 6.15
N SER A 73 -4.14 -9.76 6.63
CA SER A 73 -4.75 -9.85 7.97
C SER A 73 -5.87 -10.89 8.08
N VAL A 74 -6.29 -11.55 7.00
CA VAL A 74 -7.29 -12.63 7.04
C VAL A 74 -6.80 -13.80 7.89
N ALA A 75 -5.51 -14.15 7.82
CA ALA A 75 -4.96 -15.20 8.69
C ALA A 75 -5.04 -14.80 10.18
N THR A 76 -4.87 -13.51 10.47
CA THR A 76 -4.96 -12.95 11.82
C THR A 76 -6.37 -13.00 12.40
N THR A 77 -7.43 -12.96 11.57
CA THR A 77 -8.81 -13.09 12.08
C THR A 77 -9.06 -14.50 12.62
N PHE A 78 -8.53 -15.55 12.00
CA PHE A 78 -8.78 -16.94 12.43
C PHE A 78 -8.33 -17.20 13.87
N ASP A 79 -7.15 -16.73 14.25
CA ASP A 79 -6.59 -16.95 15.58
C ASP A 79 -6.93 -15.78 16.51
N GLY A 80 -6.79 -14.54 16.03
CA GLY A 80 -6.95 -13.31 16.81
C GLY A 80 -8.39 -12.99 17.20
N PHE A 81 -9.36 -13.15 16.30
CA PHE A 81 -10.78 -12.90 16.60
C PHE A 81 -11.32 -13.91 17.61
N GLN A 82 -10.91 -15.17 17.50
CA GLN A 82 -11.28 -16.21 18.48
C GLN A 82 -10.69 -15.90 19.87
N MET A 83 -9.45 -15.43 19.95
CA MET A 83 -8.85 -14.96 21.19
C MET A 83 -9.57 -13.73 21.77
N ALA A 84 -9.98 -12.78 20.93
CA ALA A 84 -10.75 -11.62 21.36
C ALA A 84 -12.11 -12.00 21.96
N ARG A 85 -12.83 -12.95 21.33
CA ARG A 85 -14.09 -13.50 21.86
C ARG A 85 -13.94 -14.20 23.22
N GLN A 86 -12.75 -14.69 23.54
CA GLN A 86 -12.42 -15.28 24.85
C GLN A 86 -11.97 -14.23 25.89
N GLY A 87 -12.11 -12.93 25.60
CA GLY A 87 -11.64 -11.84 26.47
C GLY A 87 -10.13 -11.62 26.45
N LYS A 88 -9.39 -12.26 25.53
CA LYS A 88 -7.93 -12.17 25.38
C LYS A 88 -7.51 -11.27 24.22
N GLY A 89 -8.36 -10.31 23.83
CA GLY A 89 -8.11 -9.43 22.67
C GLY A 89 -6.83 -8.61 22.79
N GLU A 90 -6.53 -8.08 23.98
CA GLU A 90 -5.27 -7.37 24.24
C GLU A 90 -4.06 -8.28 24.02
N GLN A 91 -4.12 -9.52 24.49
CA GLN A 91 -3.04 -10.49 24.31
C GLN A 91 -2.86 -10.85 22.84
N ALA A 92 -3.95 -11.02 22.09
CA ALA A 92 -3.92 -11.27 20.65
C ALA A 92 -3.26 -10.12 19.89
N MET A 93 -3.63 -8.86 20.19
CA MET A 93 -3.01 -7.67 19.58
C MET A 93 -1.51 -7.61 19.87
N ARG A 94 -1.09 -7.88 21.11
CA ARG A 94 0.33 -7.90 21.48
C ARG A 94 1.12 -8.95 20.69
N ILE A 95 0.57 -10.16 20.53
CA ILE A 95 1.20 -11.24 19.76
C ILE A 95 1.33 -10.84 18.30
N ALA A 96 0.27 -10.30 17.70
CA ALA A 96 0.26 -9.91 16.30
C ALA A 96 1.26 -8.77 16.01
N ILE A 97 1.32 -7.73 16.86
CA ILE A 97 2.28 -6.63 16.69
C ILE A 97 3.73 -7.12 16.78
N ILE A 98 4.03 -8.00 17.75
CA ILE A 98 5.38 -8.55 17.90
C ILE A 98 5.73 -9.48 16.74
N GLY A 99 4.76 -10.27 16.25
CA GLY A 99 4.90 -11.08 15.04
C GLY A 99 5.24 -10.22 13.82
N SER A 100 4.48 -9.15 13.57
CA SER A 100 4.74 -8.21 12.48
C SER A 100 6.07 -7.49 12.62
N LEU A 101 6.50 -7.15 13.83
CA LEU A 101 7.82 -6.56 14.07
C LEU A 101 8.95 -7.52 13.68
N ILE A 102 8.87 -8.77 14.13
CA ILE A 102 9.89 -9.79 13.83
C ILE A 102 9.89 -10.11 12.33
N GLY A 103 8.71 -10.32 11.73
CA GLY A 103 8.58 -10.55 10.29
C GLY A 103 9.12 -9.37 9.47
N GLY A 104 8.84 -8.14 9.90
CA GLY A 104 9.38 -6.92 9.28
C GLY A 104 10.90 -6.82 9.37
N LEU A 105 11.49 -7.15 10.51
CA LEU A 105 12.95 -7.17 10.68
C LEU A 105 13.62 -8.25 9.82
N ILE A 106 13.02 -9.44 9.75
CA ILE A 106 13.51 -10.54 8.89
C ILE A 106 13.41 -10.14 7.41
N SER A 107 12.29 -9.55 6.99
CA SER A 107 12.09 -9.05 5.63
C SER A 107 13.10 -7.95 5.28
N LEU A 108 13.36 -7.02 6.19
CA LEU A 108 14.36 -5.97 6.00
C LEU A 108 15.77 -6.55 5.86
N ALA A 109 16.14 -7.51 6.71
CA ALA A 109 17.44 -8.18 6.64
C ALA A 109 17.61 -8.95 5.32
N ALA A 110 16.57 -9.69 4.90
CA ALA A 110 16.56 -10.38 3.63
C ALA A 110 16.69 -9.39 2.46
N LEU A 111 15.90 -8.31 2.46
CA LEU A 111 15.98 -7.28 1.42
C LEU A 111 17.39 -6.70 1.34
N TYR A 112 17.96 -6.26 2.46
CA TYR A 112 19.32 -5.70 2.50
C TYR A 112 20.38 -6.65 1.91
N LEU A 113 20.29 -7.94 2.19
CA LEU A 113 21.22 -8.94 1.67
C LEU A 113 21.05 -9.20 0.17
N PHE A 114 19.81 -9.22 -0.33
CA PHE A 114 19.51 -9.56 -1.72
C PHE A 114 19.44 -8.34 -2.66
N THR A 115 19.24 -7.12 -2.15
CA THR A 115 19.19 -5.88 -2.94
C THR A 115 20.37 -5.70 -3.90
N PRO A 116 21.65 -5.84 -3.49
CA PRO A 116 22.76 -5.62 -4.42
C PRO A 116 22.75 -6.58 -5.61
N TRP A 117 22.41 -7.85 -5.36
CA TRP A 117 22.33 -8.87 -6.42
C TRP A 117 21.20 -8.57 -7.39
N LEU A 118 20.06 -8.11 -6.86
CA LEU A 118 18.91 -7.72 -7.68
C LEU A 118 19.20 -6.47 -8.50
N ALA A 119 19.92 -5.50 -7.95
CA ALA A 119 20.34 -4.28 -8.64
C ALA A 119 21.31 -4.57 -9.79
N ASP A 120 22.32 -5.43 -9.57
CA ASP A 120 23.27 -5.84 -10.61
C ASP A 120 22.58 -6.58 -11.77
N PHE A 121 21.52 -7.34 -11.47
CA PHE A 121 20.71 -7.99 -12.50
C PHE A 121 19.86 -6.97 -13.27
N ALA A 122 19.22 -6.02 -12.57
CA ALA A 122 18.36 -5.01 -13.18
C ALA A 122 19.12 -4.06 -14.12
N ILE A 123 20.36 -3.69 -13.81
CA ILE A 123 21.18 -2.80 -14.65
C ILE A 123 21.54 -3.44 -16.00
N ARG A 124 21.56 -4.79 -16.07
CA ARG A 124 21.88 -5.52 -17.31
C ARG A 124 20.72 -5.57 -18.31
N PHE A 125 19.52 -5.12 -17.92
CA PHE A 125 18.37 -5.15 -18.80
C PHE A 125 18.50 -4.16 -19.95
N SER A 126 18.41 -4.68 -21.17
CA SER A 126 18.24 -3.89 -22.38
C SER A 126 16.78 -3.45 -22.52
N TYR A 127 16.48 -2.69 -23.57
CA TYR A 127 15.14 -2.19 -23.87
C TYR A 127 14.12 -3.33 -24.05
N VAL A 128 14.55 -4.48 -24.59
CA VAL A 128 13.67 -5.64 -24.83
C VAL A 128 13.22 -6.26 -23.51
N GLU A 129 14.12 -6.49 -22.55
CA GLU A 129 13.75 -7.06 -21.24
C GLU A 129 12.86 -6.08 -20.47
N LYS A 130 13.15 -4.77 -20.52
CA LYS A 130 12.30 -3.75 -19.90
C LYS A 130 10.88 -3.77 -20.49
N PHE A 131 10.76 -3.86 -21.82
CA PHE A 131 9.47 -3.99 -22.49
C PHE A 131 8.70 -5.23 -22.03
N LEU A 132 9.35 -6.39 -22.01
CA LEU A 132 8.72 -7.65 -21.59
C LEU A 132 8.28 -7.61 -20.12
N ILE A 133 9.06 -7.00 -19.24
CA ILE A 133 8.70 -6.84 -17.82
C ILE A 133 7.49 -5.91 -17.66
N ILE A 134 7.45 -4.79 -18.39
CA ILE A 134 6.30 -3.88 -18.37
C ILE A 134 5.05 -4.57 -18.91
N LEU A 135 5.17 -5.30 -20.03
CA LEU A 135 4.07 -6.07 -20.60
C LEU A 135 3.58 -7.15 -19.62
N PHE A 136 4.50 -7.88 -18.99
CA PHE A 136 4.17 -8.87 -17.97
C PHE A 136 3.44 -8.23 -16.78
N ALA A 137 3.93 -7.09 -16.27
CA ALA A 137 3.27 -6.35 -15.20
C ALA A 137 1.84 -5.93 -15.58
N LEU A 138 1.63 -5.42 -16.80
CA LEU A 138 0.31 -5.08 -17.32
C LEU A 138 -0.62 -6.29 -17.40
N THR A 139 -0.12 -7.44 -17.85
CA THR A 139 -0.94 -8.68 -17.90
C THR A 139 -1.31 -9.17 -16.51
N VAL A 140 -0.41 -9.09 -15.54
CA VAL A 140 -0.68 -9.47 -14.15
C VAL A 140 -1.71 -8.52 -13.52
N MET A 141 -1.60 -7.21 -13.76
CA MET A 141 -2.60 -6.24 -13.29
C MET A 141 -3.98 -6.51 -13.89
N GLY A 142 -4.05 -6.81 -15.19
CA GLY A 142 -5.30 -7.20 -15.84
C GLY A 142 -5.89 -8.48 -15.24
N ALA A 143 -5.05 -9.46 -14.90
CA ALA A 143 -5.47 -10.73 -14.29
C ALA A 143 -5.94 -10.59 -12.82
N LEU A 144 -5.43 -9.59 -12.08
CA LEU A 144 -5.81 -9.34 -10.69
C LEU A 144 -7.06 -8.47 -10.55
N SER A 145 -7.52 -7.85 -11.64
CA SER A 145 -8.76 -7.08 -11.68
C SER A 145 -9.97 -7.99 -11.44
N SER A 146 -10.97 -7.47 -10.72
CA SER A 146 -12.26 -8.14 -10.52
C SER A 146 -12.93 -8.52 -11.84
N ASP A 147 -12.71 -7.72 -12.88
CA ASP A 147 -13.08 -8.02 -14.26
C ASP A 147 -11.84 -7.86 -15.16
N MET A 148 -11.43 -8.96 -15.78
CA MET A 148 -10.24 -9.03 -16.62
C MET A 148 -10.34 -8.11 -17.85
N LEU A 149 -11.53 -7.97 -18.44
CA LEU A 149 -11.72 -7.10 -19.61
C LEU A 149 -11.59 -5.63 -19.22
N LEU A 150 -12.18 -5.22 -18.08
CA LEU A 150 -11.99 -3.85 -17.57
C LEU A 150 -10.53 -3.60 -17.14
N GLY A 151 -9.85 -4.60 -16.57
CA GLY A 151 -8.45 -4.50 -16.19
C GLY A 151 -7.53 -4.30 -17.39
N ILE A 152 -7.72 -5.10 -18.45
CA ILE A 152 -6.98 -4.95 -19.70
C ILE A 152 -7.31 -3.62 -20.37
N PHE A 153 -8.59 -3.25 -20.46
CA PHE A 153 -9.02 -2.00 -21.08
C PHE A 153 -8.47 -0.78 -20.34
N SER A 154 -8.49 -0.77 -19.01
CA SER A 154 -7.91 0.33 -18.22
C SER A 154 -6.39 0.41 -18.37
N GLY A 155 -5.69 -0.72 -18.47
CA GLY A 155 -4.26 -0.76 -18.79
C GLY A 155 -3.94 -0.18 -20.17
N PHE A 156 -4.71 -0.57 -21.20
CA PHE A 156 -4.58 -0.02 -22.55
C PHE A 156 -4.92 1.48 -22.60
N LEU A 157 -5.96 1.91 -21.88
CA LEU A 157 -6.33 3.32 -21.76
C LEU A 157 -5.19 4.13 -21.14
N GLY A 158 -4.56 3.61 -20.07
CA GLY A 158 -3.41 4.25 -19.42
C GLY A 158 -2.21 4.40 -20.37
N ILE A 159 -1.91 3.37 -21.17
CA ILE A 159 -0.87 3.45 -22.21
C ILE A 159 -1.24 4.47 -23.28
N PHE A 160 -2.50 4.47 -23.73
CA PHE A 160 -2.97 5.39 -24.76
C PHE A 160 -2.84 6.85 -24.31
N VAL A 161 -3.19 7.15 -23.06
CA VAL A 161 -3.05 8.50 -22.48
C VAL A 161 -1.57 8.87 -22.28
N SER A 162 -0.69 7.92 -21.93
CA SER A 162 0.74 8.19 -21.75
C SER A 162 1.51 8.41 -23.07
N LEU A 163 0.91 8.07 -24.21
CA LEU A 163 1.44 8.35 -25.54
C LEU A 163 1.22 9.81 -25.98
N VAL A 164 0.48 10.62 -25.22
CA VAL A 164 0.35 12.06 -25.50
C VAL A 164 1.63 12.79 -25.09
N GLY A 165 2.27 13.48 -26.05
CA GLY A 165 3.51 14.24 -25.83
C GLY A 165 4.65 13.88 -26.77
N VAL A 166 5.84 14.43 -26.52
CA VAL A 166 7.07 14.10 -27.24
C VAL A 166 7.72 12.85 -26.65
N TYR A 167 8.33 12.01 -27.49
CA TYR A 167 9.22 10.96 -26.99
C TYR A 167 10.63 11.53 -26.80
N ASP A 168 10.96 11.98 -25.59
CA ASP A 168 12.19 12.72 -25.30
C ASP A 168 13.46 11.88 -25.54
N VAL A 169 14.46 12.48 -26.19
CA VAL A 169 15.74 11.84 -26.52
C VAL A 169 16.53 11.50 -25.26
N THR A 170 16.36 12.26 -24.18
CA THR A 170 17.00 12.01 -22.87
C THR A 170 16.55 10.69 -22.23
N ASP A 171 15.34 10.23 -22.56
CA ASP A 171 14.77 8.96 -22.08
C ASP A 171 14.91 7.82 -23.11
N GLY A 172 15.76 7.99 -24.12
CA GLY A 172 15.95 7.02 -25.20
C GLY A 172 14.94 7.16 -26.34
N GLY A 173 14.32 8.33 -26.46
CA GLY A 173 13.34 8.67 -27.48
C GLY A 173 13.87 9.24 -28.78
N ASN A 174 12.95 9.44 -29.72
CA ASN A 174 13.24 9.91 -31.08
C ASN A 174 12.99 11.42 -31.27
N GLY A 175 12.56 12.13 -30.22
CA GLY A 175 12.28 13.56 -30.26
C GLY A 175 11.03 13.96 -31.05
N HIS A 176 10.22 12.99 -31.51
CA HIS A 176 9.04 13.27 -32.32
C HIS A 176 7.77 13.35 -31.48
N PHE A 177 6.82 14.16 -31.97
CA PHE A 177 5.46 14.21 -31.44
C PHE A 177 4.76 12.86 -31.66
N ARG A 178 4.07 12.39 -30.61
CA ARG A 178 3.25 11.17 -30.64
C ARG A 178 1.78 11.54 -30.82
N LEU A 179 0.91 11.16 -29.87
CA LEU A 179 -0.53 11.41 -29.95
C LEU A 179 -0.88 12.83 -29.49
N ILE A 180 -0.54 13.85 -30.28
CA ILE A 180 -0.91 15.24 -29.99
C ILE A 180 -1.96 15.72 -31.00
N PRO A 181 -3.13 16.22 -30.54
CA PRO A 181 -4.11 16.85 -31.42
C PRO A 181 -3.54 18.12 -32.09
N PRO A 182 -3.85 18.36 -33.38
CA PRO A 182 -3.41 19.57 -34.07
C PRO A 182 -3.88 20.83 -33.33
N GLY A 183 -2.96 21.77 -33.07
CA GLY A 183 -3.23 23.02 -32.35
C GLY A 183 -3.07 22.95 -30.82
N MET A 184 -2.66 21.81 -30.28
CA MET A 184 -2.35 21.63 -28.85
C MET A 184 -0.86 21.33 -28.59
N GLU A 185 0.01 21.46 -29.60
CA GLU A 185 1.42 21.10 -29.53
C GLU A 185 2.19 21.85 -28.45
N ASP A 186 1.90 23.14 -28.28
CA ASP A 186 2.56 23.98 -27.26
C ASP A 186 2.16 23.59 -25.83
N ILE A 187 0.92 23.13 -25.64
CA ILE A 187 0.35 22.79 -24.32
C ILE A 187 0.74 21.37 -23.92
N LEU A 188 0.72 20.44 -24.88
CA LEU A 188 0.92 19.01 -24.67
C LEU A 188 2.31 18.53 -25.07
N TYR A 189 3.27 19.44 -25.31
CA TYR A 189 4.65 19.08 -25.65
C TYR A 189 5.23 18.04 -24.67
N GLY A 190 5.10 18.30 -23.36
CA GLY A 190 5.54 17.40 -22.28
C GLY A 190 4.55 16.32 -21.89
N GLY A 191 3.41 16.21 -22.57
CA GLY A 191 2.32 15.32 -22.19
C GLY A 191 1.58 15.75 -20.92
N PHE A 192 0.86 14.83 -20.30
CA PHE A 192 0.15 15.09 -19.05
C PHE A 192 1.11 15.10 -17.86
N ALA A 193 1.06 16.16 -17.05
CA ALA A 193 1.80 16.21 -15.80
C ALA A 193 1.32 15.10 -14.86
N LEU A 194 2.29 14.30 -14.36
CA LEU A 194 2.02 13.11 -13.55
C LEU A 194 1.24 13.43 -12.27
N LEU A 195 1.58 14.55 -11.60
CA LEU A 195 0.96 14.93 -10.33
C LEU A 195 -0.57 15.18 -10.48
N PRO A 196 -1.05 16.05 -11.40
CA PRO A 196 -2.48 16.19 -11.67
C PRO A 196 -3.19 14.88 -12.03
N VAL A 197 -2.57 14.03 -12.86
CA VAL A 197 -3.16 12.74 -13.26
C VAL A 197 -3.37 11.84 -12.04
N LEU A 198 -2.39 11.76 -11.15
CA LEU A 198 -2.49 10.94 -9.93
C LEU A 198 -3.53 11.51 -8.94
N ILE A 199 -3.63 12.84 -8.80
CA ILE A 199 -4.67 13.46 -7.96
C ILE A 199 -6.06 13.13 -8.51
N ALA A 200 -6.26 13.20 -9.83
CA ALA A 200 -7.52 12.85 -10.46
C ALA A 200 -7.82 11.34 -10.35
N LEU A 201 -6.83 10.46 -10.53
CA LEU A 201 -7.05 9.02 -10.53
C LEU A 201 -7.19 8.42 -9.13
N PHE A 202 -6.48 8.92 -8.13
CA PHE A 202 -6.50 8.35 -6.76
C PHE A 202 -7.23 9.24 -5.77
N GLY A 203 -7.07 10.56 -5.85
CA GLY A 203 -7.74 11.48 -4.94
C GLY A 203 -9.24 11.57 -5.21
N LEU A 204 -9.61 11.87 -6.45
CA LEU A 204 -11.02 12.09 -6.82
C LEU A 204 -11.84 10.79 -6.77
N THR A 205 -11.29 9.66 -7.23
CA THR A 205 -11.97 8.36 -7.19
C THR A 205 -12.34 7.96 -5.77
N THR A 206 -11.41 8.07 -4.82
CA THR A 206 -11.66 7.78 -3.40
C THR A 206 -12.79 8.66 -2.85
N VAL A 207 -12.78 9.97 -3.18
CA VAL A 207 -13.82 10.89 -2.72
C VAL A 207 -15.19 10.52 -3.29
N LEU A 208 -15.25 10.09 -4.54
CA LEU A 208 -16.49 9.65 -5.19
C LEU A 208 -16.99 8.33 -4.61
N GLU A 209 -16.11 7.36 -4.37
CA GLU A 209 -16.45 6.07 -3.74
C GLU A 209 -17.03 6.28 -2.33
N GLU A 210 -16.39 7.11 -1.51
CA GLU A 210 -16.87 7.41 -0.16
C GLU A 210 -18.19 8.19 -0.18
N ALA A 211 -18.38 9.08 -1.16
CA ALA A 211 -19.63 9.78 -1.36
C ALA A 211 -20.79 8.85 -1.76
N GLU A 212 -20.50 7.77 -2.50
CA GLU A 212 -21.48 6.75 -2.89
C GLU A 212 -21.93 5.88 -1.71
N ILE A 213 -20.97 5.44 -0.86
CA ILE A 213 -21.26 4.59 0.31
C ILE A 213 -22.15 5.35 1.31
N GLY A 214 -21.99 6.67 1.42
CA GLY A 214 -22.69 7.50 2.40
C GLY A 214 -22.22 7.19 3.84
N MET A 215 -22.54 8.05 4.80
CA MET A 215 -22.09 7.86 6.19
C MET A 215 -23.01 6.85 6.92
N PRO A 216 -22.58 5.60 7.21
CA PRO A 216 -23.38 4.71 8.05
C PRO A 216 -23.42 5.28 9.48
N LYS A 217 -24.60 5.20 10.12
CA LYS A 217 -24.73 5.53 11.55
C LYS A 217 -23.94 4.49 12.36
N GLY A 218 -22.74 4.86 12.80
CA GLY A 218 -21.89 3.99 13.63
C GLY A 218 -22.53 3.66 14.99
N PRO A 219 -22.13 2.54 15.62
CA PRO A 219 -22.58 2.20 16.97
C PRO A 219 -22.06 3.23 17.98
N SER A 220 -22.92 3.59 18.93
CA SER A 220 -22.65 4.58 19.98
C SER A 220 -21.47 4.16 20.86
N VAL A 221 -20.59 5.12 21.19
CA VAL A 221 -19.35 5.02 21.99
C VAL A 221 -19.55 4.42 23.41
N LYS A 222 -20.77 4.05 23.81
CA LYS A 222 -21.13 3.58 25.15
C LYS A 222 -20.81 2.11 25.47
N GLU A 223 -20.33 1.28 24.53
CA GLU A 223 -20.15 -0.17 24.75
C GLU A 223 -18.70 -0.65 24.93
N LEU A 224 -17.69 0.24 24.98
CA LEU A 224 -16.29 -0.16 25.08
C LEU A 224 -15.68 0.16 26.46
N GLU A 225 -16.01 -0.65 27.47
CA GLU A 225 -15.26 -0.65 28.74
C GLU A 225 -13.97 -1.48 28.60
N SER A 226 -12.83 -0.79 28.61
CA SER A 226 -11.48 -1.37 28.57
C SER A 226 -11.05 -1.84 29.98
N GLY A 227 -11.01 -3.15 30.20
CA GLY A 227 -10.50 -3.77 31.43
C GLY A 227 -8.97 -3.67 31.60
N GLY A 228 -8.56 -3.10 32.74
CA GLY A 228 -7.35 -3.39 33.53
C GLY A 228 -5.99 -3.65 32.85
N ARG A 229 -5.08 -2.67 32.93
CA ARG A 229 -3.65 -2.79 32.58
C ARG A 229 -2.95 -3.92 33.37
N SER A 230 -2.57 -5.01 32.69
CA SER A 230 -1.67 -6.04 33.23
C SER A 230 -0.24 -5.91 32.71
N LYS A 231 0.74 -5.98 33.62
CA LYS A 231 2.17 -5.82 33.37
C LYS A 231 2.77 -7.03 32.63
N PHE A 232 3.78 -6.71 31.81
CA PHE A 232 4.54 -7.58 30.91
C PHE A 232 5.11 -8.84 31.61
N SER A 233 4.83 -10.02 31.04
CA SER A 233 5.43 -11.30 31.47
C SER A 233 5.95 -12.08 30.26
N TRP A 234 7.22 -12.47 30.34
CA TRP A 234 7.90 -13.32 29.35
C TRP A 234 7.36 -14.75 29.29
N SER A 235 6.51 -15.17 30.25
CA SER A 235 5.92 -16.52 30.26
C SER A 235 4.90 -16.76 29.16
N ILE A 236 4.40 -15.70 28.50
CA ILE A 236 3.39 -15.79 27.43
C ILE A 236 3.96 -16.40 26.14
N PHE A 237 5.29 -16.36 25.96
CA PHE A 237 5.97 -16.87 24.76
C PHE A 237 6.27 -18.38 24.80
N ARG A 238 6.06 -19.07 25.94
CA ARG A 238 6.25 -20.53 26.00
C ARG A 238 5.12 -21.25 25.26
N GLY A 239 5.46 -21.81 24.09
CA GLY A 239 4.58 -22.73 23.34
C GLY A 239 3.82 -22.13 22.15
N GLN A 240 4.01 -20.83 21.83
CA GLN A 240 3.31 -20.15 20.72
C GLN A 240 4.17 -19.92 19.47
N THR A 241 5.23 -20.71 19.28
CA THR A 241 6.15 -20.59 18.13
C THR A 241 5.45 -20.75 16.78
N LEU A 242 4.45 -21.63 16.70
CA LEU A 242 3.68 -21.84 15.47
C LEU A 242 2.79 -20.64 15.11
N ASN A 243 2.17 -20.00 16.11
CA ASN A 243 1.34 -18.81 15.92
C ASN A 243 2.18 -17.59 15.56
N LEU A 244 3.40 -17.47 16.11
CA LEU A 244 4.36 -16.46 15.71
C LEU A 244 4.72 -16.58 14.23
N ILE A 245 5.05 -17.78 13.76
CA ILE A 245 5.39 -18.03 12.35
C ILE A 245 4.19 -17.78 11.43
N ARG A 246 2.99 -18.20 11.83
CA ARG A 246 1.77 -18.05 11.04
C ARG A 246 1.23 -16.61 10.97
N SER A 247 1.47 -15.82 12.01
CA SER A 247 1.11 -14.39 12.07
C SER A 247 2.21 -13.47 11.50
N SER A 248 3.33 -14.01 11.02
CA SER A 248 4.43 -13.25 10.41
C SER A 248 4.20 -12.93 8.91
N GLY A 249 3.00 -13.19 8.39
CA GLY A 249 2.62 -12.95 6.99
C GLY A 249 1.94 -11.61 6.75
#